data_AF-A0AAU3G4C4-F1
#
_entry.id   AF-A0AAU3G4C4-F1
#
_cell.length_a   1.000
_cell.length_b   1.000
_cell.length_c   1.000
_cell.angle_alpha   90.00
_cell.angle_beta   90.00
_cell.angle_gamma   90.00
#
_symmetry.space_group_name_H-M   'P 1'
#
loop_
_entity.id
_entity.type
_entity.pdbx_description
1 polymer ?
#
loop_
_entity_poly.entity_id
_entity_poly.type
_entity_poly.pdbx_seq_one_letter_code
_entity_poly.pdbx_strand_id
1 'polypeptide(L)'
;MILTGWHEDLLNPAYDPAKQHWEHVTVPSEAERAQNKVTPNSALFMTAEGSRADVLAVRRGSVAVYRYAYWQHTKTRARIHLCSYVLADLVTTITGEGADREVDSHVEPEDYYAHLEREHGPLRWTTSVHAQMPYIETYEDLGMEPIGTPLLVIRRIMLSRHGRPLEFTEIDAPGDRFEVAAVSDYNSAEPRGLSALRV
;
A
#
# COMPACT_ATOMS: atom_id res chain seq x y z
N MET A 1 10.03 -33.13 0.54
CA MET A 1 10.44 -32.11 1.51
C MET A 1 9.95 -30.78 0.98
N ILE A 2 8.78 -30.32 1.46
CA ILE A 2 8.08 -29.15 0.92
C ILE A 2 8.62 -27.93 1.67
N LEU A 3 9.40 -27.09 0.98
CA LEU A 3 9.84 -25.80 1.50
C LEU A 3 8.66 -24.83 1.44
N THR A 4 7.80 -24.85 2.46
CA THR A 4 6.76 -23.84 2.67
C THR A 4 7.40 -22.54 3.17
N GLY A 5 8.09 -21.81 2.28
CA GLY A 5 8.63 -20.48 2.55
C GLY A 5 7.56 -19.40 2.36
N TRP A 6 6.51 -19.41 3.18
CA TRP A 6 5.41 -18.45 3.12
C TRP A 6 5.71 -17.17 3.93
N HIS A 7 6.89 -16.54 3.86
CA HIS A 7 7.22 -15.45 4.80
C HIS A 7 8.16 -14.34 4.27
N GLU A 8 8.06 -13.96 2.99
CA GLU A 8 8.87 -12.86 2.41
C GLU A 8 8.06 -11.98 1.46
N ASP A 9 6.92 -11.46 1.92
CA ASP A 9 6.15 -10.49 1.14
C ASP A 9 5.84 -9.28 2.01
N LEU A 10 6.42 -8.11 1.66
CA LEU A 10 6.23 -6.83 2.34
C LEU A 10 4.76 -6.38 2.45
N LEU A 11 3.88 -7.14 1.78
CA LEU A 11 2.51 -6.85 1.46
C LEU A 11 1.53 -7.86 2.05
N ASN A 12 2.05 -8.82 2.82
CA ASN A 12 1.22 -9.69 3.65
C ASN A 12 0.82 -8.91 4.93
N PRO A 13 -0.46 -8.90 5.32
CA PRO A 13 -0.92 -8.42 6.64
C PRO A 13 -0.08 -8.88 7.84
N ALA A 14 0.42 -10.12 7.78
CA ALA A 14 1.24 -10.74 8.80
C ALA A 14 2.75 -10.46 8.62
N TYR A 15 3.13 -9.71 7.58
CA TYR A 15 4.50 -9.27 7.38
C TYR A 15 4.83 -8.20 8.39
N ASP A 16 5.86 -8.46 9.17
CA ASP A 16 6.42 -7.50 10.11
C ASP A 16 7.69 -6.93 9.47
N PRO A 17 7.64 -5.70 8.93
CA PRO A 17 8.80 -5.10 8.29
C PRO A 17 9.98 -4.95 9.25
N ALA A 18 9.74 -4.70 10.53
CA ALA A 18 10.79 -4.55 11.54
C ALA A 18 11.54 -5.87 11.78
N LYS A 19 10.85 -7.02 11.70
CA LYS A 19 11.48 -8.34 11.72
C LYS A 19 12.23 -8.69 10.44
N GLN A 20 11.98 -7.95 9.36
CA GLN A 20 12.54 -8.17 8.02
C GLN A 20 13.49 -7.05 7.60
N HIS A 21 14.18 -6.45 8.58
CA HIS A 21 15.23 -5.46 8.36
C HIS A 21 14.76 -4.14 7.73
N TRP A 22 13.49 -3.77 7.86
CA TRP A 22 12.97 -2.47 7.42
C TRP A 22 12.75 -1.52 8.59
N GLU A 23 13.11 -0.27 8.39
CA GLU A 23 12.87 0.83 9.33
C GLU A 23 12.08 1.94 8.64
N HIS A 24 11.17 2.58 9.38
CA HIS A 24 10.58 3.84 8.92
C HIS A 24 11.66 4.91 8.81
N VAL A 25 11.63 5.69 7.74
CA VAL A 25 12.59 6.77 7.52
C VAL A 25 11.86 8.05 7.15
N THR A 26 12.31 9.18 7.71
CA THR A 26 11.85 10.49 7.26
C THR A 26 12.62 10.91 6.02
N VAL A 27 11.88 11.24 4.97
CA VAL A 27 12.42 11.71 3.68
C VAL A 27 12.23 13.23 3.53
N PRO A 28 12.92 13.90 2.58
CA PRO A 28 12.81 15.35 2.39
C PRO A 28 11.36 15.85 2.26
N SER A 29 10.52 15.17 1.45
CA SER A 29 9.12 15.57 1.29
C SER A 29 8.28 15.41 2.58
N GLU A 30 8.66 14.49 3.47
CA GLU A 30 8.01 14.34 4.77
C GLU A 30 8.36 15.47 5.73
N ALA A 31 9.57 16.03 5.65
CA ALA A 31 9.94 17.19 6.48
C ALA A 31 9.03 18.41 6.18
N GLU A 32 8.63 18.58 4.92
CA GLU A 32 7.66 19.59 4.51
C GLU A 32 6.24 19.25 5.00
N ARG A 33 5.83 17.98 4.91
CA ARG A 33 4.51 17.53 5.38
C ARG A 33 4.37 17.59 6.91
N ALA A 34 5.44 17.36 7.66
CA ALA A 34 5.47 17.48 9.11
C ALA A 34 5.17 18.92 9.58
N GLN A 35 5.57 19.94 8.82
CA GLN A 35 5.20 21.34 9.08
C GLN A 35 3.68 21.54 9.01
N ASN A 36 2.98 20.72 8.22
CA ASN A 36 1.53 20.71 8.09
C ASN A 36 0.84 19.74 9.06
N LYS A 37 1.55 19.24 10.09
CA LYS A 37 1.05 18.29 11.09
C LYS A 37 0.57 16.96 10.50
N VAL A 38 1.10 16.58 9.34
CA VAL A 38 0.83 15.27 8.75
C VAL A 38 1.82 14.27 9.33
N THR A 39 1.31 13.24 10.02
CA THR A 39 2.13 12.18 10.60
C THR A 39 2.16 10.99 9.65
N PRO A 40 3.34 10.48 9.25
CA PRO A 40 3.44 9.25 8.46
C PRO A 40 2.74 8.08 9.16
N ASN A 41 2.15 7.19 8.37
CA ASN A 41 1.38 6.03 8.82
C ASN A 41 0.13 6.33 9.69
N SER A 42 -0.18 7.60 9.92
CA SER A 42 -1.47 8.00 10.50
C SER A 42 -2.60 7.92 9.47
N ALA A 43 -3.84 7.73 9.94
CA ALA A 43 -5.01 7.77 9.08
C ALA A 43 -5.26 9.21 8.60
N LEU A 44 -5.12 9.44 7.29
CA LEU A 44 -5.47 10.69 6.64
C LEU A 44 -6.76 10.51 5.85
N PHE A 45 -7.72 11.42 5.99
CA PHE A 45 -8.97 11.33 5.25
C PHE A 45 -8.86 12.16 3.98
N MET A 46 -8.88 11.48 2.83
CA MET A 46 -8.74 12.11 1.52
C MET A 46 -9.94 11.77 0.63
N THR A 47 -10.27 12.64 -0.31
CA THR A 47 -11.23 12.29 -1.35
C THR A 47 -10.54 11.41 -2.40
N ALA A 48 -11.21 10.33 -2.77
CA ALA A 48 -10.85 9.51 -3.91
C ALA A 48 -11.17 10.29 -5.19
N GLU A 49 -10.12 10.63 -5.93
CA GLU A 49 -10.19 11.40 -7.18
C GLU A 49 -9.52 10.64 -8.32
N GLY A 50 -9.89 10.99 -9.56
CA GLY A 50 -9.25 10.47 -10.78
C GLY A 50 -9.16 8.94 -10.80
N SER A 51 -7.97 8.43 -11.12
CA SER A 51 -7.68 7.00 -11.23
C SER A 51 -7.93 6.22 -9.93
N ARG A 52 -7.82 6.86 -8.75
CA ARG A 52 -8.08 6.20 -7.46
C ARG A 52 -9.55 5.87 -7.28
N ALA A 53 -10.43 6.80 -7.67
CA ALA A 53 -11.88 6.56 -7.66
C ALA A 53 -12.25 5.45 -8.65
N ASP A 54 -11.62 5.45 -9.83
CA ASP A 54 -11.84 4.44 -10.87
C ASP A 54 -11.40 3.04 -10.38
N VAL A 55 -10.21 2.93 -9.77
CA VAL A 55 -9.68 1.66 -9.23
C VAL A 55 -10.52 1.13 -8.07
N LEU A 56 -10.98 2.01 -7.18
CA LEU A 56 -11.85 1.63 -6.06
C LEU A 56 -13.31 1.42 -6.48
N ALA A 57 -13.64 1.63 -7.76
CA ALA A 57 -15.00 1.54 -8.31
C ALA A 57 -16.03 2.38 -7.53
N VAL A 58 -15.62 3.60 -7.14
CA VAL A 58 -16.47 4.55 -6.40
C VAL A 58 -16.67 5.84 -7.16
N ARG A 59 -17.64 6.65 -6.69
CA ARG A 59 -17.82 8.00 -7.21
C ARG A 59 -16.64 8.87 -6.79
N ARG A 60 -16.23 9.78 -7.67
CA ARG A 60 -15.27 10.84 -7.32
C ARG A 60 -15.82 11.65 -6.14
N GLY A 61 -14.93 12.04 -5.23
CA GLY A 61 -15.30 12.72 -3.98
C GLY A 61 -15.66 11.79 -2.82
N SER A 62 -15.77 10.46 -3.04
CA SER A 62 -15.88 9.48 -1.94
C SER A 62 -14.68 9.58 -0.99
N VAL A 63 -14.90 9.50 0.31
CA VAL A 63 -13.82 9.60 1.30
C VAL A 63 -13.12 8.26 1.46
N ALA A 64 -11.79 8.29 1.45
CA ALA A 64 -10.92 7.16 1.72
C ALA A 64 -9.97 7.50 2.88
N VAL A 65 -9.67 6.49 3.69
CA VAL A 65 -8.56 6.48 4.63
C VAL A 65 -7.30 6.21 3.81
N TYR A 66 -6.46 7.24 3.74
CA TYR A 66 -5.15 7.21 3.14
C TYR A 66 -4.09 7.00 4.23
N ARG A 67 -3.19 6.04 4.00
CA ARG A 67 -1.97 5.89 4.80
C ARG A 67 -0.78 5.82 3.87
N TYR A 68 0.35 6.32 4.33
CA TYR A 68 1.60 6.19 3.62
C TYR A 68 2.77 6.11 4.57
N ALA A 69 3.85 5.49 4.12
CA ALA A 69 5.11 5.46 4.82
C ALA A 69 6.27 5.26 3.84
N TYR A 70 7.41 5.85 4.18
CA TYR A 70 8.68 5.50 3.58
C TYR A 70 9.42 4.50 4.46
N TRP A 71 9.95 3.46 3.83
CA TRP A 71 10.69 2.41 4.47
C TRP A 71 12.08 2.31 3.88
N GLN A 72 13.05 2.02 4.73
CA GLN A 72 14.43 1.80 4.32
C GLN A 72 14.90 0.45 4.82
N HIS A 73 15.50 -0.33 3.93
CA HIS A 73 16.11 -1.58 4.31
C HIS A 73 17.43 -1.31 5.04
N THR A 74 17.57 -1.80 6.26
CA THR A 74 18.69 -1.50 7.17
C THR A 74 20.06 -1.93 6.62
N LYS A 75 20.12 -2.99 5.80
CA LYS A 75 21.37 -3.50 5.22
C LYS A 75 21.75 -2.82 3.91
N THR A 76 20.83 -2.78 2.94
CA THR A 76 21.10 -2.26 1.58
C THR A 76 20.90 -0.75 1.49
N ARG A 77 20.24 -0.15 2.50
CA ARG A 77 19.81 1.25 2.51
C ARG A 77 18.87 1.62 1.37
N ALA A 78 18.34 0.63 0.66
CA ALA A 78 17.33 0.81 -0.37
C ALA A 78 16.02 1.30 0.26
N ARG A 79 15.32 2.22 -0.42
CA ARG A 79 14.08 2.80 0.07
C ARG A 79 12.91 2.42 -0.82
N ILE A 80 11.75 2.33 -0.19
CA ILE A 80 10.45 2.20 -0.86
C ILE A 80 9.48 3.20 -0.27
N HIS A 81 8.49 3.58 -1.06
CA HIS A 81 7.32 4.29 -0.61
C HIS A 81 6.13 3.35 -0.73
N LEU A 82 5.34 3.24 0.34
CA LEU A 82 4.12 2.45 0.37
C LEU A 82 2.98 3.38 0.73
N CYS A 83 1.90 3.31 -0.04
CA CYS A 83 0.67 3.97 0.31
C CYS A 83 -0.55 3.08 0.08
N SER A 84 -1.59 3.30 0.88
CA SER A 84 -2.86 2.59 0.78
C SER A 84 -4.05 3.53 0.88
N TYR A 85 -5.11 3.15 0.18
CA TYR A 85 -6.42 3.79 0.19
C TYR A 85 -7.47 2.74 0.51
N VAL A 86 -8.09 2.87 1.68
CA VAL A 86 -9.25 2.07 2.09
C VAL A 86 -10.46 2.97 2.07
N LEU A 87 -11.59 2.53 1.53
CA LEU A 87 -12.81 3.35 1.58
C LEU A 87 -13.21 3.58 3.05
N ALA A 88 -13.46 4.83 3.42
CA ALA A 88 -13.63 5.19 4.81
C ALA A 88 -14.89 4.56 5.43
N ASP A 89 -15.96 4.39 4.64
CA ASP A 89 -17.20 3.72 5.06
C ASP A 89 -17.02 2.25 5.46
N LEU A 90 -15.87 1.64 5.14
CA LEU A 90 -15.55 0.26 5.51
C LEU A 90 -14.88 0.12 6.88
N VAL A 91 -14.32 1.20 7.43
CA VAL A 91 -13.46 1.13 8.64
C VAL A 91 -13.67 2.28 9.62
N THR A 92 -14.35 3.35 9.20
CA THR A 92 -14.70 4.48 10.04
C THR A 92 -16.16 4.87 9.87
N THR A 93 -16.71 5.48 10.91
CA THR A 93 -18.00 6.18 10.81
C THR A 93 -17.70 7.65 10.55
N ILE A 94 -18.23 8.19 9.46
CA ILE A 94 -18.14 9.64 9.15
C ILE A 94 -19.50 10.26 9.38
N THR A 95 -19.59 11.19 10.32
CA THR A 95 -20.80 11.97 10.64
C THR A 95 -20.59 13.46 10.30
N GLY A 96 -21.66 14.17 9.94
CA GLY A 96 -21.59 15.57 9.53
C GLY A 96 -21.31 15.80 8.03
N GLU A 97 -21.32 17.06 7.61
CA GLU A 97 -21.11 17.48 6.22
C GLU A 97 -20.08 18.62 6.13
N GLY A 98 -19.39 18.73 4.99
CA GLY A 98 -18.45 19.83 4.75
C GLY A 98 -17.23 19.82 5.69
N ALA A 99 -16.95 20.98 6.28
CA ALA A 99 -15.81 21.19 7.17
C ALA A 99 -16.02 20.61 8.59
N ASP A 100 -17.27 20.32 8.96
CA ASP A 100 -17.66 19.85 10.30
C ASP A 100 -17.80 18.33 10.36
N ARG A 101 -17.07 17.61 9.50
CA ARG A 101 -17.07 16.15 9.49
C ARG A 101 -16.34 15.63 10.72
N GLU A 102 -17.04 14.85 11.53
CA GLU A 102 -16.46 14.02 12.57
C GLU A 102 -16.15 12.64 11.99
N VAL A 103 -14.96 12.14 12.31
CA VAL A 103 -14.55 10.79 11.90
C VAL A 103 -14.22 9.97 13.13
N ASP A 104 -15.01 8.93 13.33
CA ASP A 104 -14.84 7.98 14.42
C ASP A 104 -14.31 6.65 13.86
N SER A 105 -13.01 6.40 14.07
CA SER A 105 -12.38 5.13 13.70
C SER A 105 -12.71 4.12 14.78
N HIS A 106 -13.53 3.12 14.45
CA HIS A 106 -13.91 2.06 15.39
C HIS A 106 -13.13 0.76 15.15
N VAL A 107 -12.16 0.78 14.22
CA VAL A 107 -11.24 -0.31 13.94
C VAL A 107 -9.81 0.21 14.14
N GLU A 108 -8.98 -0.58 14.82
CA GLU A 108 -7.54 -0.32 14.96
C GLU A 108 -6.79 -0.81 13.72
N PRO A 109 -5.72 -0.13 13.25
CA PRO A 109 -5.01 -0.49 12.01
C PRO A 109 -4.61 -1.97 11.90
N GLU A 110 -4.16 -2.58 13.01
CA GLU A 110 -3.81 -4.00 13.09
C GLU A 110 -4.98 -4.96 12.82
N ASP A 111 -6.21 -4.52 13.08
CA ASP A 111 -7.41 -5.33 12.92
C ASP A 111 -8.12 -5.11 11.57
N TYR A 112 -7.61 -4.21 10.70
CA TYR A 112 -8.30 -3.81 9.46
C TYR A 112 -8.63 -4.99 8.57
N TYR A 113 -7.65 -5.87 8.35
CA TYR A 113 -7.85 -7.02 7.46
C TYR A 113 -8.73 -8.11 8.07
N ALA A 114 -8.61 -8.34 9.38
CA ALA A 114 -9.49 -9.25 10.09
C ALA A 114 -10.95 -8.75 10.11
N HIS A 115 -11.14 -7.44 10.26
CA HIS A 115 -12.45 -6.79 10.15
C HIS A 115 -13.03 -6.92 8.73
N LEU A 116 -12.27 -6.55 7.71
CA LEU A 116 -12.70 -6.62 6.31
C LEU A 116 -13.02 -8.05 5.88
N GLU A 117 -12.23 -9.05 6.28
CA GLU A 117 -12.50 -10.45 5.97
C GLU A 117 -13.78 -10.96 6.65
N ARG A 118 -14.06 -10.52 7.88
CA ARG A 118 -15.28 -10.87 8.61
C ARG A 118 -16.53 -10.33 7.91
N GLU A 119 -16.49 -9.08 7.47
CA GLU A 119 -17.65 -8.39 6.87
C GLU A 119 -17.84 -8.72 5.38
N HIS A 120 -16.74 -8.92 4.63
CA HIS A 120 -16.77 -9.09 3.18
C HIS A 120 -16.39 -10.50 2.70
N GLY A 121 -16.13 -11.41 3.63
CA GLY A 121 -15.70 -12.78 3.38
C GLY A 121 -14.25 -12.88 2.92
N PRO A 122 -13.84 -14.05 2.40
CA PRO A 122 -12.44 -14.31 2.04
C PRO A 122 -11.90 -13.24 1.10
N LEU A 123 -10.82 -12.60 1.52
CA LEU A 123 -10.18 -11.52 0.79
C LEU A 123 -9.33 -12.08 -0.34
N ARG A 124 -9.37 -11.43 -1.51
CA ARG A 124 -8.53 -11.75 -2.66
C ARG A 124 -7.71 -10.54 -3.04
N TRP A 125 -6.57 -10.78 -3.67
CA TRP A 125 -5.70 -9.71 -4.15
C TRP A 125 -5.44 -9.86 -5.64
N THR A 126 -5.43 -8.72 -6.32
CA THR A 126 -4.97 -8.62 -7.71
C THR A 126 -3.77 -7.70 -7.71
N THR A 127 -2.66 -8.14 -8.29
CA THR A 127 -1.40 -7.38 -8.33
C THR A 127 -1.04 -7.08 -9.76
N SER A 128 -0.65 -5.84 -10.03
CA SER A 128 -0.06 -5.42 -11.31
C SER A 128 1.27 -4.72 -11.04
N VAL A 129 2.20 -4.91 -11.96
CA VAL A 129 3.55 -4.35 -11.86
C VAL A 129 3.85 -3.65 -13.17
N HIS A 130 4.34 -2.42 -13.10
CA HIS A 130 4.80 -1.69 -14.26
C HIS A 130 6.01 -0.84 -13.90
N ALA A 131 6.80 -0.49 -14.91
CA ALA A 131 7.90 0.44 -14.78
C ALA A 131 7.49 1.79 -15.36
N GLN A 132 7.88 2.89 -14.72
CA GLN A 132 7.72 4.24 -15.23
C GLN A 132 8.92 5.12 -14.84
N MET A 133 9.09 6.27 -15.48
CA MET A 133 10.08 7.26 -15.01
C MET A 133 9.54 7.99 -13.77
N PRO A 134 10.35 8.14 -12.69
CA PRO A 134 9.91 8.84 -11.49
C PRO A 134 9.70 10.34 -11.75
N TYR A 135 8.84 10.97 -10.94
CA TYR A 135 8.78 12.42 -10.83
C TYR A 135 9.97 12.95 -10.00
N ILE A 136 10.24 14.26 -10.09
CA ILE A 136 11.40 14.91 -9.45
C ILE A 136 11.46 14.61 -7.94
N GLU A 137 10.36 14.80 -7.22
CA GLU A 137 10.32 14.56 -5.77
C GLU A 137 10.55 13.09 -5.40
N THR A 138 10.13 12.17 -6.27
CA THR A 138 10.19 10.73 -6.02
C THR A 138 11.62 10.19 -6.02
N TYR A 139 12.50 10.68 -6.91
CA TYR A 139 13.88 10.16 -6.95
C TYR A 139 14.65 10.54 -5.68
N GLU A 140 14.44 11.74 -5.14
CA GLU A 140 15.12 12.22 -3.92
C GLU A 140 14.68 11.43 -2.70
N ASP A 141 13.37 11.25 -2.53
CA ASP A 141 12.83 10.51 -1.40
C ASP A 141 13.30 9.06 -1.39
N LEU A 142 13.28 8.40 -2.56
CA LEU A 142 13.70 7.00 -2.71
C LEU A 142 15.22 6.82 -2.85
N GLY A 143 15.99 7.92 -2.85
CA GLY A 143 17.45 7.89 -2.99
C GLY A 143 17.89 7.25 -4.30
N MET A 144 17.17 7.52 -5.38
CA MET A 144 17.45 7.06 -6.74
C MET A 144 18.43 8.00 -7.43
N GLU A 145 19.07 7.52 -8.49
CA GLU A 145 19.76 8.41 -9.42
C GLU A 145 18.74 9.31 -10.13
N PRO A 146 19.01 10.62 -10.28
CA PRO A 146 18.02 11.58 -10.82
C PRO A 146 17.57 11.28 -12.25
N ILE A 147 18.41 10.60 -13.04
CA ILE A 147 18.17 10.36 -14.47
C ILE A 147 18.44 8.89 -14.79
N GLY A 148 17.53 8.28 -15.55
CA GLY A 148 17.75 6.98 -16.18
C GLY A 148 17.39 5.76 -15.32
N THR A 149 17.11 5.94 -14.02
CA THR A 149 16.61 4.86 -13.18
C THR A 149 15.08 4.79 -13.22
N PRO A 150 14.49 3.71 -13.74
CA PRO A 150 13.04 3.54 -13.72
C PRO A 150 12.56 3.26 -12.30
N LEU A 151 11.33 3.67 -12.02
CA LEU A 151 10.57 3.30 -10.85
C LEU A 151 9.74 2.05 -11.15
N LEU A 152 9.86 1.02 -10.31
CA LEU A 152 8.92 -0.09 -10.26
C LEU A 152 7.71 0.34 -9.42
N VAL A 153 6.54 0.30 -10.05
CA VAL A 153 5.26 0.62 -9.42
C VAL A 153 4.42 -0.64 -9.33
N ILE A 154 4.17 -1.06 -8.10
CA ILE A 154 3.42 -2.26 -7.78
C ILE A 154 2.08 -1.82 -7.22
N ARG A 155 1.01 -2.20 -7.91
CA ARG A 155 -0.37 -1.86 -7.55
C ARG A 155 -1.10 -3.11 -7.13
N ARG A 156 -1.72 -3.06 -5.96
CA ARG A 156 -2.55 -4.13 -5.43
C ARG A 156 -3.95 -3.64 -5.18
N ILE A 157 -4.92 -4.46 -5.56
CA ILE A 157 -6.33 -4.22 -5.30
C ILE A 157 -6.84 -5.38 -4.46
N MET A 158 -7.25 -5.08 -3.23
CA MET A 158 -7.98 -6.02 -2.39
C MET A 158 -9.41 -6.09 -2.87
N LEU A 159 -9.91 -7.31 -3.05
CA LEU A 159 -11.25 -7.62 -3.50
C LEU A 159 -11.99 -8.43 -2.42
N SER A 160 -13.26 -8.11 -2.23
CA SER A 160 -14.19 -8.95 -1.47
C SER A 160 -14.45 -10.29 -2.16
N ARG A 161 -15.16 -11.20 -1.47
CA ARG A 161 -15.64 -12.46 -2.06
C ARG A 161 -16.50 -12.26 -3.32
N HIS A 162 -17.10 -11.09 -3.49
CA HIS A 162 -17.95 -10.72 -4.63
C HIS A 162 -17.22 -9.88 -5.69
N GLY A 163 -15.91 -9.65 -5.53
CA GLY A 163 -15.11 -8.86 -6.47
C GLY A 163 -15.23 -7.35 -6.31
N ARG A 164 -15.80 -6.85 -5.20
CA ARG A 164 -15.82 -5.41 -4.89
C ARG A 164 -14.42 -4.98 -4.41
N PRO A 165 -13.81 -3.93 -4.98
CA PRO A 165 -12.60 -3.32 -4.43
C PRO A 165 -12.82 -2.79 -3.01
N LEU A 166 -11.91 -3.15 -2.09
CA LEU A 166 -11.94 -2.73 -0.68
C LEU A 166 -10.75 -1.83 -0.32
N GLU A 167 -9.58 -2.15 -0.88
CA GLU A 167 -8.34 -1.38 -0.71
C GLU A 167 -7.60 -1.30 -2.04
N PHE A 168 -6.97 -0.15 -2.27
CA PHE A 168 -5.94 0.04 -3.26
C PHE A 168 -4.60 0.36 -2.58
N THR A 169 -3.57 -0.44 -2.82
CA THR A 169 -2.20 -0.23 -2.33
C THR A 169 -1.28 0.05 -3.51
N GLU A 170 -0.41 1.04 -3.39
CA GLU A 170 0.66 1.34 -4.35
C GLU A 170 2.01 1.35 -3.64
N ILE A 171 3.00 0.71 -4.25
CA ILE A 171 4.38 0.67 -3.79
C ILE A 171 5.27 1.17 -4.89
N ASP A 172 6.14 2.10 -4.54
CA ASP A 172 7.13 2.67 -5.41
C ASP A 172 8.51 2.20 -4.94
N ALA A 173 9.26 1.57 -5.85
CA ALA A 173 10.58 1.03 -5.57
C ALA A 173 11.56 1.34 -6.71
N PRO A 174 12.83 1.69 -6.43
CA PRO A 174 13.87 1.85 -7.45
C PRO A 174 14.09 0.59 -8.30
N GLY A 175 13.90 0.67 -9.62
CA GLY A 175 13.99 -0.50 -10.51
C GLY A 175 15.41 -1.04 -10.73
N ASP A 176 16.44 -0.31 -10.29
CA ASP A 176 17.84 -0.74 -10.29
C ASP A 176 18.20 -1.58 -9.04
N ARG A 177 17.36 -1.56 -8.00
CA ARG A 177 17.61 -2.21 -6.70
C ARG A 177 16.60 -3.28 -6.34
N PHE A 178 15.47 -3.30 -7.03
CA PHE A 178 14.36 -4.18 -6.70
C PHE A 178 13.95 -5.01 -7.91
N GLU A 179 13.49 -6.23 -7.64
CA GLU A 179 12.81 -7.07 -8.63
C GLU A 179 11.50 -7.60 -8.04
N VAL A 180 10.51 -7.83 -8.91
CA VAL A 180 9.29 -8.56 -8.53
C VAL A 180 9.40 -9.98 -9.03
N ALA A 181 9.47 -10.93 -8.09
CA ALA A 181 9.43 -12.35 -8.39
C ALA A 181 7.99 -12.86 -8.20
N ALA A 182 7.42 -13.49 -9.22
CA ALA A 182 6.16 -14.21 -9.10
C ALA A 182 6.41 -15.72 -9.15
N VAL A 183 5.86 -16.46 -8.19
CA VAL A 183 5.82 -17.92 -8.23
C VAL A 183 4.40 -18.34 -8.55
N SER A 184 4.19 -18.84 -9.77
CA SER A 184 2.93 -19.50 -10.13
C SER A 184 3.00 -20.97 -9.75
N ASP A 185 2.44 -21.33 -8.59
CA ASP A 185 2.24 -22.73 -8.25
C ASP A 185 1.09 -23.30 -9.09
N TYR A 186 1.44 -23.89 -10.23
CA TYR A 186 0.50 -24.54 -11.17
C TYR A 186 -0.26 -25.75 -10.57
N ASN A 187 0.00 -26.11 -9.31
CA ASN A 187 -0.50 -27.32 -8.65
C ASN A 187 -1.48 -27.07 -7.49
N SER A 188 -1.89 -25.81 -7.26
CA SER A 188 -3.02 -25.54 -6.36
C SER A 188 -4.24 -25.18 -7.19
N ALA A 189 -5.39 -25.79 -6.91
CA ALA A 189 -6.66 -25.55 -7.60
C ALA A 189 -7.22 -24.12 -7.36
N GLU A 190 -6.40 -23.18 -6.90
CA GLU A 190 -6.73 -21.78 -6.70
C GLU A 190 -5.71 -20.92 -7.48
N PRO A 191 -6.15 -19.98 -8.33
CA PRO A 191 -5.25 -19.05 -8.99
C PRO A 191 -4.76 -18.02 -7.96
N ARG A 192 -3.78 -18.39 -7.14
CA ARG A 192 -3.06 -17.47 -6.26
C ARG A 192 -1.75 -17.09 -6.95
N GLY A 193 -1.80 -16.03 -7.74
CA GLY A 193 -0.56 -15.35 -8.16
C GLY A 193 0.02 -14.63 -6.94
N LEU A 194 1.08 -15.19 -6.36
CA LEU A 194 1.87 -14.51 -5.34
C LEU A 194 2.99 -13.75 -6.04
N SER A 195 2.96 -12.42 -5.93
CA SER A 195 4.05 -11.54 -6.35
C SER A 195 4.78 -11.08 -5.10
N ALA A 196 6.08 -11.35 -5.02
CA ALA A 196 6.94 -10.90 -3.93
C ALA A 196 7.92 -9.83 -4.45
N LEU A 197 8.03 -8.72 -3.71
CA LEU A 197 9.03 -7.69 -3.95
C LEU A 197 10.33 -8.06 -3.24
N ARG A 198 11.44 -8.16 -3.99
CA ARG A 198 12.76 -8.51 -3.45
C ARG A 198 13.73 -7.34 -3.56
N VAL A 199 14.67 -7.31 -2.61
CA VAL A 199 15.71 -6.27 -2.41
C VAL A 199 17.08 -6.91 -2.43
#